data_AF-A0A7S0BP11-F1
#
_entry.id   AF-A0A7S0BP11-F1
#
_cell.length_a   1.000
_cell.length_b   1.000
_cell.length_c   1.000
_cell.angle_alpha   90.00
_cell.angle_beta   90.00
_cell.angle_gamma   90.00
#
_symmetry.space_group_name_H-M   'P 1'
#
loop_
_entity.id
_entity.type
_entity.pdbx_description
1 polymer ?
#
loop_
_entity_poly.entity_id
_entity_poly.type
_entity_poly.pdbx_seq_one_letter_code
_entity_poly.pdbx_strand_id
1 'polypeptide(L)'
;VITQECKIPLDIEEYVQSFEPGAMPVMYEWASGKSFVEVCKMTTMFEGSIIRCMRRLEELLLQLRAAAKSIGNTELQEKFESGSEKLKRGVAFQASLYL
;
A
#
# COMPACT_ATOMS: atom_id res chain seq x y z
N VAL A 1 17.77 13.28 -13.40
CA VAL A 1 16.92 14.34 -13.95
C VAL A 1 16.55 14.00 -15.40
N ILE A 2 16.21 12.72 -15.65
CA ILE A 2 16.01 12.18 -17.01
C ILE A 2 14.75 12.78 -17.65
N THR A 3 13.70 13.04 -16.87
CA THR A 3 12.43 13.61 -17.34
C THR A 3 12.56 15.07 -17.82
N GLN A 4 13.34 15.91 -17.12
CA GLN A 4 13.62 17.28 -17.58
C GLN A 4 14.54 17.28 -18.81
N GLU A 5 15.50 16.35 -18.90
CA GLU A 5 16.32 16.14 -20.10
C GLU A 5 15.46 15.74 -21.32
N CYS A 6 14.35 15.03 -21.10
CA CYS A 6 13.35 14.71 -22.11
C CYS A 6 12.35 15.85 -22.41
N LYS A 7 12.55 17.06 -21.88
CA LYS A 7 11.67 18.24 -22.06
C LYS A 7 10.22 18.02 -21.59
N ILE A 8 10.00 17.12 -20.65
CA ILE A 8 8.71 16.94 -20.01
C ILE A 8 8.62 17.98 -18.87
N PRO A 9 7.60 18.86 -18.86
CA PRO A 9 7.42 19.80 -17.76
C PRO A 9 7.04 19.01 -16.51
N LEU A 10 7.98 18.91 -15.57
CA LEU A 10 7.80 18.26 -14.28
C LEU A 10 8.41 19.14 -13.20
N ASP A 11 7.58 19.57 -12.26
CA ASP A 11 8.05 20.14 -11.01
C ASP A 11 8.49 19.00 -10.08
N ILE A 12 9.77 19.02 -9.70
CA ILE A 12 10.36 17.96 -8.88
C ILE A 12 9.81 18.01 -7.46
N GLU A 13 9.58 19.20 -6.91
CA GLU A 13 9.10 19.39 -5.55
C GLU A 13 7.65 18.91 -5.44
N GLU A 14 6.81 19.27 -6.42
CA GLU A 14 5.43 18.78 -6.50
C GLU A 14 5.37 17.25 -6.65
N TYR A 15 6.23 16.67 -7.50
CA TYR A 15 6.29 15.22 -7.67
C TYR A 15 6.65 14.49 -6.37
N VAL A 16 7.63 15.01 -5.61
CA VAL A 16 8.03 14.42 -4.32
C VAL A 16 6.94 14.59 -3.27
N GLN A 17 6.28 15.76 -3.23
CA GLN A 17 5.18 16.04 -2.31
C GLN A 17 3.91 15.22 -2.62
N SER A 18 3.79 14.65 -3.83
CA SER A 18 2.64 13.80 -4.18
C SER A 18 2.58 12.48 -3.39
N PHE A 19 3.69 12.06 -2.76
CA PHE A 19 3.74 10.88 -1.91
C PHE A 19 3.41 11.23 -0.47
N GLU A 20 2.29 10.71 0.04
CA GLU A 20 1.82 10.93 1.41
C GLU A 20 2.41 9.91 2.39
N PRO A 21 3.36 10.28 3.28
CA PRO A 21 3.99 9.34 4.20
C PRO A 21 3.13 9.03 5.43
N GLY A 22 2.09 9.82 5.72
CA GLY A 22 1.30 9.72 6.95
C GLY A 22 0.61 8.36 7.17
N ALA A 23 0.34 7.61 6.11
CA ALA A 23 -0.26 6.28 6.19
C ALA A 23 0.74 5.15 6.51
N MET A 24 2.05 5.38 6.34
CA MET A 24 3.09 4.36 6.50
C MET A 24 3.09 3.68 7.88
N PRO A 25 3.10 4.40 9.02
CA PRO A 25 3.09 3.76 10.35
C PRO A 25 1.82 2.94 10.59
N VAL A 26 0.67 3.42 10.10
CA VAL A 26 -0.63 2.74 10.24
C VAL A 26 -0.61 1.39 9.52
N MET A 27 -0.10 1.36 8.28
CA MET A 27 -0.02 0.13 7.49
C MET A 27 0.98 -0.88 8.09
N TYR A 28 2.11 -0.40 8.60
CA TYR A 28 3.12 -1.26 9.23
C TYR A 28 2.58 -1.95 10.49
N GLU A 29 1.89 -1.19 11.33
CA GLU A 29 1.33 -1.68 12.59
C GLU A 29 0.15 -2.62 12.37
N TRP A 30 -0.63 -2.36 11.32
CA TRP A 30 -1.61 -3.32 10.84
C TRP A 30 -0.96 -4.61 10.33
N ALA A 31 0.08 -4.56 9.51
CA ALA A 31 0.77 -5.76 9.06
C ALA A 31 1.46 -6.53 10.21
N SER A 32 1.78 -5.83 11.31
CA SER A 32 2.37 -6.39 12.54
C SER A 32 1.35 -7.03 13.48
N GLY A 33 0.05 -6.92 13.19
CA GLY A 33 -1.01 -7.64 13.91
C GLY A 33 -1.86 -6.81 14.88
N LYS A 34 -1.65 -5.49 14.99
CA LYS A 34 -2.48 -4.63 15.87
C LYS A 34 -3.97 -4.63 15.49
N SER A 35 -4.87 -4.44 16.42
CA SER A 35 -6.30 -4.37 16.11
C SER A 35 -6.65 -3.12 15.28
N PHE A 36 -7.80 -3.15 14.59
CA PHE A 36 -8.23 -2.01 13.76
C PHE A 36 -8.45 -0.75 14.61
N VAL A 37 -8.96 -0.91 15.82
CA VAL A 37 -9.18 0.20 16.77
C VAL A 37 -7.87 0.85 17.19
N GLU A 38 -6.80 0.07 17.39
CA GLU A 38 -5.49 0.61 17.76
C GLU A 38 -4.89 1.42 16.61
N VAL A 39 -4.91 0.89 15.39
CA VAL A 39 -4.32 1.61 14.23
C VAL A 39 -5.11 2.87 13.86
N CYS A 40 -6.43 2.89 14.07
CA CYS A 40 -7.24 4.10 13.89
C CYS A 40 -6.88 5.21 14.88
N LYS A 41 -6.42 4.88 16.09
CA LYS A 41 -5.97 5.87 17.08
C LYS A 41 -4.59 6.45 16.79
N MET A 42 -3.81 5.82 15.90
CA MET A 42 -2.45 6.27 15.55
C MET A 42 -2.44 7.39 14.51
N THR A 43 -3.59 7.70 13.91
CA THR A 43 -3.72 8.68 12.83
C THR A 43 -5.01 9.48 13.00
N THR A 44 -5.07 10.66 12.37
CA THR A 44 -6.29 11.47 12.27
C THR A 44 -7.07 11.16 10.98
N MET A 45 -6.65 10.17 10.20
CA MET A 45 -7.35 9.73 8.99
C MET A 45 -8.68 9.04 9.34
N PHE A 46 -9.70 9.29 8.54
CA PHE A 46 -10.97 8.56 8.63
C PHE A 46 -10.77 7.05 8.38
N GLU A 47 -11.49 6.23 9.12
CA GLU A 47 -11.42 4.77 9.10
C GLU A 47 -11.68 4.20 7.70
N GLY A 48 -12.66 4.78 6.98
CA GLY A 48 -12.94 4.41 5.60
C GLY A 48 -11.79 4.70 4.63
N SER A 49 -11.02 5.75 4.88
CA SER A 49 -9.80 6.05 4.10
C SER A 49 -8.69 5.06 4.41
N ILE A 50 -8.53 4.66 5.67
CA ILE A 50 -7.57 3.62 6.08
C ILE A 50 -7.89 2.29 5.37
N ILE A 51 -9.15 1.85 5.39
CA ILE A 51 -9.59 0.61 4.72
C ILE A 51 -9.33 0.68 3.21
N ARG A 52 -9.68 1.81 2.56
CA ARG A 52 -9.39 2.00 1.13
C ARG A 52 -7.89 1.95 0.83
N CYS A 53 -7.06 2.57 1.67
CA CYS A 53 -5.60 2.50 1.53
C CYS A 53 -5.08 1.07 1.67
N MET A 54 -5.58 0.30 2.64
CA MET A 54 -5.21 -1.12 2.82
C MET A 54 -5.57 -1.96 1.59
N ARG A 55 -6.78 -1.80 1.04
CA ARG A 55 -7.20 -2.53 -0.17
C ARG A 55 -6.36 -2.15 -1.38
N ARG A 56 -6.12 -0.85 -1.59
CA ARG A 56 -5.26 -0.37 -2.69
C ARG A 56 -3.82 -0.87 -2.55
N LEU A 57 -3.30 -0.95 -1.33
CA LEU A 57 -1.97 -1.49 -1.06
C LEU A 57 -1.91 -3.01 -1.34
N GLU A 58 -2.96 -3.77 -1.02
CA GLU A 58 -3.04 -5.19 -1.37
C GLU A 58 -3.02 -5.41 -2.88
N GLU A 59 -3.82 -4.66 -3.63
CA GLU A 59 -3.84 -4.71 -5.10
C GLU A 59 -2.45 -4.38 -5.69
N LEU A 60 -1.76 -3.39 -5.13
CA LEU A 60 -0.40 -3.03 -5.54
C LEU A 60 0.59 -4.17 -5.27
N LEU A 61 0.51 -4.84 -4.10
CA LEU A 61 1.37 -5.98 -3.79
C LEU A 61 1.14 -7.15 -4.76
N LEU A 62 -0.11 -7.40 -5.16
CA LEU A 62 -0.43 -8.41 -6.18
C LEU A 62 0.18 -8.07 -7.56
N GLN A 63 0.12 -6.80 -7.96
CA GLN A 63 0.75 -6.34 -9.21
C GLN A 63 2.27 -6.47 -9.15
N LEU A 64 2.90 -6.11 -8.03
CA LEU A 64 4.34 -6.24 -7.82
C LEU A 64 4.79 -7.70 -7.79
N ARG A 65 4.01 -8.60 -7.19
CA ARG A 65 4.24 -10.05 -7.24
C ARG A 65 4.24 -10.57 -8.68
N ALA A 66 3.27 -10.14 -9.50
CA ALA A 66 3.21 -10.52 -10.91
C ALA A 66 4.41 -9.98 -11.70
N ALA A 67 4.80 -8.73 -11.47
CA ALA A 67 5.99 -8.13 -12.09
C ALA A 67 7.29 -8.85 -11.69
N ALA A 68 7.45 -9.18 -10.40
CA ALA A 68 8.60 -9.93 -9.89
C ALA A 68 8.71 -11.31 -10.54
N LYS A 69 7.56 -11.99 -10.69
CA LYS A 69 7.47 -13.27 -11.41
C LYS A 69 7.89 -13.13 -12.88
N SER A 70 7.45 -12.07 -13.57
CA SER A 70 7.83 -11.82 -14.97
C SER A 70 9.32 -11.58 -15.17
N ILE A 71 10.01 -11.03 -14.17
CA ILE A 71 11.47 -10.79 -14.20
C ILE A 71 12.26 -12.03 -13.74
N GLY A 72 11.57 -13.06 -13.20
CA GLY A 72 12.20 -14.28 -12.67
C GLY A 72 12.82 -14.10 -11.28
N ASN A 73 12.42 -13.06 -10.53
CA ASN A 73 12.92 -12.82 -9.18
C ASN A 73 11.98 -13.47 -8.14
N THR A 74 12.28 -14.71 -7.77
CA THR A 74 11.49 -15.50 -6.82
C THR A 74 11.52 -14.91 -5.41
N GLU A 75 12.65 -14.35 -4.97
CA GLU A 75 12.77 -13.75 -3.62
C GLU A 75 11.81 -12.57 -3.44
N LEU A 76 11.72 -11.68 -4.44
CA LEU A 76 10.77 -10.57 -4.41
C LEU A 76 9.33 -11.06 -4.50
N GLN A 77 9.06 -12.08 -5.32
CA GLN A 77 7.73 -12.67 -5.41
C GLN A 77 7.25 -13.18 -4.06
N GLU A 78 8.08 -13.93 -3.33
CA GLU A 78 7.75 -14.46 -2.00
C GLU A 78 7.59 -13.35 -0.97
N LYS A 79 8.44 -12.30 -1.01
CA LYS A 79 8.30 -11.13 -0.12
C LYS A 79 6.98 -10.40 -0.31
N PHE A 80 6.56 -10.17 -1.57
CA PHE A 80 5.29 -9.51 -1.84
C PHE A 80 4.09 -10.39 -1.48
N GLU A 81 4.18 -11.70 -1.67
CA GLU A 81 3.17 -12.66 -1.24
C GLU A 81 2.99 -12.66 0.29
N SER A 82 4.09 -12.78 1.05
CA SER A 82 4.05 -12.72 2.52
C SER A 82 3.52 -11.38 3.03
N GLY A 83 3.88 -10.26 2.37
CA GLY A 83 3.34 -8.94 2.71
C GLY A 83 1.82 -8.87 2.50
N SER A 84 1.32 -9.43 1.41
CA SER A 84 -0.11 -9.47 1.08
C SER A 84 -0.90 -10.27 2.12
N GLU A 85 -0.38 -11.42 2.56
CA GLU A 85 -1.02 -12.27 3.57
C GLU A 85 -1.16 -11.56 4.93
N LYS A 86 -0.12 -10.84 5.36
CA LYS A 86 -0.15 -10.07 6.61
C LYS A 86 -1.15 -8.92 6.57
N LEU A 87 -1.38 -8.34 5.41
CA LEU A 87 -2.32 -7.24 5.22
C LEU A 87 -3.77 -7.73 5.20
N LYS A 88 -4.02 -8.90 4.57
CA LYS A 88 -5.35 -9.45 4.31
C LYS A 88 -5.98 -10.13 5.53
N ARG A 89 -6.45 -9.33 6.49
CA ARG A 89 -7.14 -9.82 7.68
C ARG A 89 -8.28 -8.90 8.13
N GLY A 90 -9.17 -9.40 8.98
CA GLY A 90 -10.16 -8.60 9.70
C GLY A 90 -11.11 -7.77 8.83
N VAL A 91 -11.64 -6.70 9.43
CA VAL A 91 -12.73 -5.87 8.87
C VAL A 91 -12.39 -5.21 7.53
N ALA A 92 -11.11 -4.96 7.26
CA ALA A 92 -10.67 -4.31 6.01
C ALA A 92 -10.92 -5.17 4.75
N PHE A 93 -11.10 -6.48 4.90
CA PHE A 93 -11.23 -7.44 3.79
C PHE A 93 -12.53 -8.25 3.85
N GLN A 94 -13.52 -7.78 4.61
CA GLN A 94 -14.84 -8.40 4.66
C GLN A 94 -15.64 -8.07 3.39
N ALA A 95 -16.41 -9.04 2.89
CA ALA A 95 -17.19 -8.87 1.66
C ALA A 95 -18.22 -7.74 1.80
N SER A 96 -18.49 -7.04 0.69
CA SER A 96 -19.58 -6.07 0.65
C SER A 96 -20.92 -6.77 0.82
N LEU A 97 -21.90 -6.06 1.36
CA LEU A 97 -23.27 -6.56 1.53
C LEU A 97 -24.03 -6.79 0.21
N TYR A 98 -23.50 -6.31 -0.91
CA TYR A 98 -24.08 -6.44 -2.26
C TYR A 98 -23.48 -7.59 -3.09
N LEU A 99 -22.59 -8.39 -2.49
CA LEU A 99 -21.97 -9.55 -3.14
C LEU A 99 -22.70 -10.84 -2.75
#